data_AF-A0A381VCS6-F1
#
_entry.id   AF-A0A381VCS6-F1
#
_cell.length_a   1.000
_cell.length_b   1.000
_cell.length_c   1.000
_cell.angle_alpha   90.00
_cell.angle_beta   90.00
_cell.angle_gamma   90.00
#
_symmetry.space_group_name_H-M   'P 1'
#
loop_
_entity.id
_entity.type
_entity.pdbx_description
1 polymer ?
#
loop_
_entity_poly.entity_id
_entity_poly.type
_entity_poly.pdbx_seq_one_letter_code
_entity_poly.pdbx_strand_id
1 'polypeptide(L)'
;MIFIIYRVQIEKLKQHKGDNKMLNKIIRLISIALFSTVFTLNAQAAEKWDMPMAYSATNFHSQNGVLFADAVRVATGGEIDITVHPGGSLFKGAEIKKAIQTGQVPIGERLLSGHQNESLIFGTDSIPFLATSYKASDKLWKHLKPELTKILDDQGLVLLYGVPWPAQGLYFNKEINSVADTKGIKFRSYNNSTARIAELMGMLPVQVEAAELSQALATGVAESFVSSGSTGYDRKVWEHLTHFYEVNAWLPRNYVMVNK
;
A
#
# COMPACT_ATOMS: atom_id res chain seq x y z
N MET A 1 -37.37 -35.63 -28.36
CA MET A 1 -37.21 -37.09 -28.46
C MET A 1 -36.93 -37.78 -27.11
N ILE A 2 -36.24 -37.12 -26.17
CA ILE A 2 -35.94 -37.68 -24.83
C ILE A 2 -37.19 -37.81 -23.94
N PHE A 3 -38.14 -36.87 -24.01
CA PHE A 3 -39.36 -36.90 -23.18
C PHE A 3 -40.36 -38.04 -23.51
N ILE A 4 -40.31 -38.59 -24.73
CA ILE A 4 -41.23 -39.66 -25.16
C ILE A 4 -40.74 -41.02 -24.67
N ILE A 5 -39.41 -41.23 -24.61
CA ILE A 5 -38.80 -42.46 -24.11
C ILE A 5 -39.05 -42.63 -22.60
N TYR A 6 -38.98 -41.53 -21.83
CA TYR A 6 -39.28 -41.55 -20.39
C TYR A 6 -40.73 -41.91 -20.06
N ARG A 7 -41.69 -41.49 -20.89
CA ARG A 7 -43.12 -41.75 -20.64
C ARG A 7 -43.48 -43.22 -20.86
N VAL A 8 -42.87 -43.86 -21.87
CA VAL A 8 -43.10 -45.28 -22.19
C VAL A 8 -42.46 -46.21 -21.15
N GLN A 9 -41.31 -45.84 -20.58
CA GLN A 9 -40.65 -46.62 -19.52
C GLN A 9 -41.46 -46.62 -18.21
N ILE A 10 -42.10 -45.50 -17.86
CA ILE A 10 -42.90 -45.35 -16.63
C ILE A 10 -44.23 -46.10 -16.72
N GLU A 11 -44.86 -46.18 -17.89
CA GLU A 11 -46.09 -46.99 -18.05
C GLU A 11 -45.81 -48.49 -17.97
N LYS A 12 -44.67 -48.97 -18.47
CA LYS A 12 -44.26 -50.39 -18.32
C LYS A 12 -44.01 -50.80 -16.86
N LEU A 13 -43.57 -49.88 -16.01
CA LEU A 13 -43.35 -50.13 -14.57
C LEU A 13 -44.65 -50.23 -13.76
N LYS A 14 -45.78 -49.73 -14.28
CA LYS A 14 -47.09 -49.81 -13.59
C LYS A 14 -47.82 -51.14 -13.78
N GLN A 15 -47.33 -52.04 -14.65
CA GLN A 15 -47.99 -53.32 -14.93
C GLN A 15 -47.57 -54.50 -14.05
N HIS A 16 -46.54 -54.35 -13.19
CA HIS A 16 -46.19 -55.41 -12.24
C HIS A 16 -46.83 -55.18 -10.87
N LYS A 17 -48.01 -55.80 -10.65
CA LYS A 17 -48.57 -56.03 -9.31
C LYS A 17 -47.78 -57.16 -8.64
N GLY A 18 -46.63 -56.82 -8.06
CA GLY A 18 -45.80 -57.74 -7.30
C GLY A 18 -45.02 -56.99 -6.22
N ASP A 19 -45.46 -57.14 -4.98
CA ASP A 19 -44.84 -56.73 -3.72
C ASP A 19 -43.95 -55.46 -3.73
N ASN A 20 -44.62 -54.30 -3.62
CA ASN A 20 -44.05 -52.94 -3.66
C ASN A 20 -43.08 -52.60 -2.51
N LYS A 21 -42.76 -53.54 -1.61
CA LYS A 21 -41.83 -53.28 -0.49
C LYS A 21 -40.38 -53.08 -0.94
N MET A 22 -39.91 -53.84 -1.93
CA MET A 22 -38.54 -53.73 -2.47
C MET A 22 -38.38 -52.46 -3.31
N LEU A 23 -39.36 -52.15 -4.14
CA LEU A 23 -39.36 -50.96 -5.00
C LEU A 23 -39.39 -49.66 -4.16
N ASN A 24 -40.18 -49.62 -3.08
CA ASN A 24 -40.20 -48.49 -2.15
C ASN A 24 -38.91 -48.35 -1.34
N LYS A 25 -38.20 -49.47 -1.04
CA LYS A 25 -36.89 -49.45 -0.38
C LYS A 25 -35.80 -48.90 -1.30
N ILE A 26 -35.81 -49.30 -2.58
CA ILE A 26 -34.89 -48.82 -3.61
C ILE A 26 -35.15 -47.34 -3.92
N ILE A 27 -36.42 -46.93 -4.04
CA ILE A 27 -36.79 -45.51 -4.23
C ILE A 27 -36.37 -44.66 -3.02
N ARG A 28 -36.51 -45.17 -1.77
CA ARG A 28 -36.02 -44.47 -0.57
C ARG A 28 -34.49 -44.40 -0.51
N LEU A 29 -33.77 -45.46 -0.89
CA LEU A 29 -32.31 -45.46 -0.92
C LEU A 29 -31.75 -44.52 -1.99
N ILE A 30 -32.40 -44.42 -3.16
CA ILE A 30 -32.02 -43.48 -4.21
C ILE A 30 -32.38 -42.03 -3.82
N SER A 31 -33.48 -41.83 -3.09
CA SER A 31 -33.87 -40.50 -2.59
C SER A 31 -32.97 -39.98 -1.47
N ILE A 32 -32.40 -40.89 -0.67
CA ILE A 32 -31.40 -40.54 0.37
C ILE A 32 -30.02 -40.31 -0.26
N ALA A 33 -29.65 -41.06 -1.31
CA ALA A 33 -28.40 -40.87 -2.03
C ALA A 33 -28.36 -39.60 -2.89
N LEU A 34 -29.51 -39.09 -3.35
CA LEU A 34 -29.59 -37.82 -4.09
C LEU A 34 -29.60 -36.57 -3.20
N PHE A 35 -29.75 -36.71 -1.87
CA PHE A 35 -29.83 -35.58 -0.94
C PHE A 35 -28.51 -35.24 -0.24
N SER A 36 -27.45 -36.02 -0.46
CA SER A 36 -26.20 -35.93 0.33
C SER A 36 -24.96 -35.43 -0.43
N THR A 37 -25.10 -34.89 -1.65
CA THR A 37 -23.94 -34.37 -2.42
C THR A 37 -24.26 -33.10 -3.19
N VAL A 38 -24.95 -32.17 -2.55
CA VAL A 38 -24.72 -30.74 -2.83
C VAL A 38 -23.82 -30.22 -1.73
N PHE A 39 -22.55 -30.63 -1.76
CA PHE A 39 -21.51 -29.74 -1.30
C PHE A 39 -21.52 -28.59 -2.30
N THR A 40 -22.32 -27.56 -2.02
CA THR A 40 -22.03 -26.23 -2.50
C THR A 40 -20.63 -25.91 -1.99
N LEU A 41 -19.62 -26.21 -2.82
CA LEU A 41 -18.41 -25.41 -2.82
C LEU A 41 -18.92 -23.99 -3.08
N ASN A 42 -19.21 -23.27 -2.00
CA ASN A 42 -19.18 -21.83 -2.03
C ASN A 42 -17.75 -21.51 -2.44
N ALA A 43 -17.51 -21.38 -3.74
CA ALA A 43 -16.44 -20.55 -4.22
C ALA A 43 -16.81 -19.15 -3.71
N GLN A 44 -16.40 -18.84 -2.46
CA GLN A 44 -16.40 -17.46 -1.98
C GLN A 44 -15.57 -16.70 -2.99
N ALA A 45 -16.24 -15.86 -3.78
CA ALA A 45 -15.55 -14.99 -4.71
C ALA A 45 -14.59 -14.14 -3.87
N ALA A 46 -13.30 -14.19 -4.22
CA ALA A 46 -12.29 -13.41 -3.52
C ALA A 46 -12.72 -11.93 -3.49
N GLU A 47 -12.67 -11.34 -2.30
CA GLU A 47 -12.84 -9.90 -2.15
C GLU A 47 -11.61 -9.22 -2.73
N LYS A 48 -11.83 -8.44 -3.80
CA LYS A 48 -10.75 -7.77 -4.54
C LYS A 48 -10.48 -6.40 -3.96
N TRP A 49 -9.25 -6.17 -3.55
CA TRP A 49 -8.81 -4.92 -2.93
C TRP A 49 -7.78 -4.23 -3.80
N ASP A 50 -8.00 -2.96 -4.11
CA ASP A 50 -6.99 -2.13 -4.77
C ASP A 50 -6.12 -1.41 -3.73
N MET A 51 -4.80 -1.54 -3.85
CA MET A 51 -3.82 -0.95 -2.92
C MET A 51 -2.94 0.09 -3.66
N PRO A 52 -3.32 1.38 -3.69
CA PRO A 52 -2.47 2.43 -4.24
C PRO A 52 -1.22 2.66 -3.38
N MET A 53 -0.08 2.81 -4.06
CA MET A 53 1.21 3.15 -3.48
C MET A 53 1.92 4.22 -4.33
N ALA A 54 2.63 5.15 -3.70
CA ALA A 54 3.16 6.33 -4.38
C ALA A 54 4.49 6.09 -5.14
N TYR A 55 5.21 5.01 -4.83
CA TYR A 55 6.58 4.78 -5.28
C TYR A 55 6.62 3.74 -6.41
N SER A 56 7.64 3.81 -7.28
CA SER A 56 7.74 2.93 -8.46
C SER A 56 7.67 1.44 -8.10
N ALA A 57 7.23 0.61 -9.06
CA ALA A 57 7.14 -0.84 -8.87
C ALA A 57 8.46 -1.50 -8.43
N THR A 58 9.61 -0.95 -8.84
CA THR A 58 10.94 -1.44 -8.47
C THR A 58 11.44 -0.95 -7.11
N ASN A 59 10.75 0.00 -6.48
CA ASN A 59 11.12 0.47 -5.15
C ASN A 59 10.80 -0.63 -4.12
N PHE A 60 11.66 -0.78 -3.11
CA PHE A 60 11.52 -1.83 -2.11
C PHE A 60 10.22 -1.75 -1.30
N HIS A 61 9.65 -0.56 -1.10
CA HIS A 61 8.33 -0.42 -0.47
C HIS A 61 7.24 -1.07 -1.31
N SER A 62 7.19 -0.76 -2.61
CA SER A 62 6.22 -1.34 -3.55
C SER A 62 6.39 -2.85 -3.70
N GLN A 63 7.63 -3.34 -3.74
CA GLN A 63 7.91 -4.78 -3.72
C GLN A 63 7.42 -5.43 -2.42
N ASN A 64 7.64 -4.78 -1.27
CA ASN A 64 7.12 -5.25 0.01
C ASN A 64 5.58 -5.23 0.06
N GLY A 65 4.93 -4.29 -0.63
CA GLY A 65 3.47 -4.28 -0.80
C GLY A 65 2.95 -5.50 -1.58
N VAL A 66 3.66 -5.91 -2.64
CA VAL A 66 3.33 -7.14 -3.38
C VAL A 66 3.55 -8.39 -2.51
N LEU A 67 4.65 -8.46 -1.76
CA LEU A 67 4.89 -9.55 -0.82
C LEU A 67 3.82 -9.62 0.28
N PHE A 68 3.37 -8.47 0.77
CA PHE A 68 2.26 -8.38 1.71
C PHE A 68 0.95 -8.89 1.10
N ALA A 69 0.61 -8.48 -0.12
CA ALA A 69 -0.56 -8.95 -0.84
C ALA A 69 -0.57 -10.48 -1.02
N ASP A 70 0.57 -11.06 -1.41
CA ASP A 70 0.74 -12.51 -1.51
C ASP A 70 0.59 -13.21 -0.16
N ALA A 71 1.17 -12.66 0.90
CA ALA A 71 1.04 -13.19 2.25
C ALA A 71 -0.42 -13.16 2.75
N VAL A 72 -1.17 -12.10 2.45
CA VAL A 72 -2.60 -12.00 2.76
C VAL A 72 -3.36 -13.09 2.02
N ARG A 73 -3.18 -13.20 0.70
CA ARG A 73 -3.86 -14.22 -0.11
C ARG A 73 -3.62 -15.63 0.41
N VAL A 74 -2.39 -15.96 0.84
CA VAL A 74 -2.08 -17.26 1.46
C VAL A 74 -2.76 -17.41 2.82
N ALA A 75 -2.67 -16.39 3.68
CA ALA A 75 -3.22 -16.44 5.03
C ALA A 75 -4.75 -16.54 5.06
N THR A 76 -5.44 -16.00 4.05
CA THR A 76 -6.90 -16.04 3.93
C THR A 76 -7.40 -17.14 3.01
N GLY A 77 -6.54 -18.06 2.54
CA GLY A 77 -6.95 -19.11 1.59
C GLY A 77 -7.52 -18.58 0.28
N GLY A 78 -7.14 -17.36 -0.13
CA GLY A 78 -7.64 -16.68 -1.32
C GLY A 78 -8.90 -15.85 -1.12
N GLU A 79 -9.47 -15.76 0.09
CA GLU A 79 -10.66 -14.93 0.33
C GLU A 79 -10.44 -13.43 0.12
N ILE A 80 -9.22 -12.94 0.33
CA ILE A 80 -8.81 -11.55 0.04
C ILE A 80 -7.72 -11.57 -1.03
N ASP A 81 -7.93 -10.82 -2.11
CA ASP A 81 -7.00 -10.69 -3.23
C ASP A 81 -6.65 -9.21 -3.44
N ILE A 82 -5.42 -8.83 -3.10
CA ILE A 82 -4.96 -7.45 -3.13
C ILE A 82 -4.16 -7.19 -4.42
N THR A 83 -4.65 -6.25 -5.25
CA THR A 83 -3.91 -5.73 -6.40
C THR A 83 -3.17 -4.45 -6.03
N VAL A 84 -1.84 -4.48 -6.15
CA VAL A 84 -0.97 -3.33 -5.84
C VAL A 84 -0.85 -2.40 -7.05
N HIS A 85 -1.09 -1.11 -6.82
CA HIS A 85 -1.00 -0.05 -7.84
C HIS A 85 0.13 0.94 -7.49
N PRO A 86 1.38 0.64 -7.90
CA PRO A 86 2.54 1.46 -7.55
C PRO A 86 2.66 2.72 -8.41
N GLY A 87 3.59 3.61 -8.03
CA GLY A 87 3.98 4.79 -8.79
C GLY A 87 2.92 5.89 -8.83
N GLY A 88 1.93 5.82 -7.94
CA GLY A 88 0.78 6.72 -7.95
C GLY A 88 -0.06 6.60 -9.23
N SER A 89 -0.22 5.38 -9.75
CA SER A 89 -1.00 5.10 -10.96
C SER A 89 -2.50 5.19 -10.74
N LEU A 90 -2.98 4.74 -9.57
CA LEU A 90 -4.39 4.77 -9.20
C LEU A 90 -4.76 6.06 -8.43
N PHE A 91 -3.99 6.40 -7.40
CA PHE A 91 -4.10 7.67 -6.66
C PHE A 91 -2.72 8.28 -6.50
N LYS A 92 -2.60 9.61 -6.64
CA LYS A 92 -1.34 10.31 -6.35
C LYS A 92 -1.04 10.24 -4.87
N GLY A 93 0.24 10.34 -4.52
CA GLY A 93 0.70 10.13 -3.14
C GLY A 93 -0.12 10.89 -2.10
N ALA A 94 -0.33 12.19 -2.29
CA ALA A 94 -1.09 13.03 -1.36
C ALA A 94 -2.59 12.64 -1.21
N GLU A 95 -3.15 11.90 -2.17
CA GLU A 95 -4.56 11.52 -2.22
C GLU A 95 -4.82 10.19 -1.49
N ILE A 96 -3.80 9.32 -1.38
CA ILE A 96 -3.95 7.94 -0.90
C ILE A 96 -4.61 7.87 0.47
N LYS A 97 -4.14 8.64 1.46
CA LYS A 97 -4.73 8.62 2.82
C LYS A 97 -6.24 8.91 2.77
N LYS A 98 -6.65 9.95 2.03
CA LYS A 98 -8.06 10.32 1.90
C LYS A 98 -8.86 9.27 1.15
N ALA A 99 -8.30 8.68 0.10
CA ALA A 99 -8.95 7.61 -0.66
C ALA A 99 -9.29 6.42 0.26
N ILE A 100 -8.35 6.02 1.13
CA ILE A 100 -8.57 4.98 2.15
C ILE A 100 -9.63 5.42 3.17
N GLN A 101 -9.52 6.63 3.72
CA GLN A 101 -10.46 7.15 4.72
C GLN A 101 -11.92 7.17 4.23
N THR A 102 -12.11 7.53 2.96
CA THR A 102 -13.43 7.61 2.34
C THR A 102 -13.94 6.28 1.78
N GLY A 103 -13.17 5.20 1.90
CA GLY A 103 -13.53 3.87 1.39
C GLY A 103 -13.52 3.75 -0.14
N GLN A 104 -12.91 4.70 -0.87
CA GLN A 104 -12.71 4.56 -2.32
C GLN A 104 -11.77 3.39 -2.65
N VAL A 105 -10.83 3.13 -1.75
CA VAL A 105 -10.01 1.92 -1.71
C VAL A 105 -10.00 1.38 -0.28
N PRO A 106 -9.98 0.06 -0.08
CA PRO A 106 -10.01 -0.52 1.27
C PRO A 106 -8.65 -0.44 1.97
N ILE A 107 -7.55 -0.30 1.23
CA ILE A 107 -6.17 -0.34 1.73
C ILE A 107 -5.28 0.60 0.94
N GLY A 108 -4.15 1.03 1.49
CA GLY A 108 -3.11 1.72 0.73
C GLY A 108 -1.86 2.04 1.56
N GLU A 109 -0.82 2.56 0.91
CA GLU A 109 0.43 2.98 1.54
C GLU A 109 0.62 4.49 1.45
N ARG A 110 0.94 5.15 2.58
CA ARG A 110 1.31 6.56 2.60
C ARG A 110 2.43 6.90 3.56
N LEU A 111 3.32 7.80 3.14
CA LEU A 111 4.22 8.57 4.01
C LEU A 111 3.42 9.63 4.78
N LEU A 112 3.15 9.38 6.06
CA LEU A 112 2.26 10.26 6.84
C LEU A 112 2.86 11.63 7.15
N SER A 113 4.19 11.80 7.11
CA SER A 113 4.80 13.12 7.35
C SER A 113 4.37 14.20 6.35
N GLY A 114 3.88 13.81 5.17
CA GLY A 114 3.20 14.70 4.22
C GLY A 114 1.84 15.23 4.70
N HIS A 115 1.27 14.65 5.77
CA HIS A 115 0.00 15.01 6.39
C HIS A 115 0.17 15.70 7.75
N GLN A 116 1.38 16.18 8.09
CA GLN A 116 1.66 16.75 9.41
C GLN A 116 0.78 17.95 9.83
N ASN A 117 0.11 18.59 8.88
CA ASN A 117 -0.88 19.63 9.16
C ASN A 117 -2.15 19.08 9.84
N GLU A 118 -2.43 17.79 9.69
CA GLU A 118 -3.56 17.10 10.32
C GLU A 118 -3.20 16.64 11.75
N SER A 119 -1.94 16.28 11.97
CA SER A 119 -1.41 15.96 13.30
C SER A 119 0.12 16.07 13.31
N LEU A 120 0.66 16.77 14.32
CA LEU A 120 2.11 16.92 14.51
C LEU A 120 2.81 15.56 14.71
N ILE A 121 2.11 14.56 15.25
CA ILE A 121 2.65 13.20 15.43
C ILE A 121 3.12 12.62 14.09
N PHE A 122 2.42 12.91 12.99
CA PHE A 122 2.80 12.39 11.67
C PHE A 122 4.17 12.91 11.19
N GLY A 123 4.61 14.08 11.66
CA GLY A 123 5.91 14.66 11.28
C GLY A 123 7.09 14.25 12.17
N THR A 124 6.86 13.50 13.25
CA THR A 124 7.91 13.21 14.25
C THR A 124 9.07 12.37 13.73
N ASP A 125 8.82 11.47 12.77
CA ASP A 125 9.87 10.69 12.11
C ASP A 125 10.74 11.48 11.12
N SER A 126 10.38 12.75 10.90
CA SER A 126 11.03 13.68 9.98
C SER A 126 11.73 14.85 10.70
N ILE A 127 11.89 14.75 12.02
CA ILE A 127 12.67 15.71 12.82
C ILE A 127 14.16 15.42 12.64
N PRO A 128 14.96 16.38 12.11
CA PRO A 128 16.39 16.17 11.92
C PRO A 128 17.12 15.82 13.21
N PHE A 129 18.00 14.85 13.12
CA PHE A 129 18.91 14.37 14.16
C PHE A 129 18.25 13.77 15.41
N LEU A 130 16.93 13.54 15.38
CA LEU A 130 16.22 12.87 16.49
C LEU A 130 16.48 11.36 16.51
N ALA A 131 16.40 10.70 15.35
CA ALA A 131 16.58 9.26 15.21
C ALA A 131 17.32 8.93 13.90
N THR A 132 18.65 8.83 13.97
CA THR A 132 19.58 8.80 12.82
C THR A 132 20.10 7.41 12.46
N SER A 133 19.54 6.36 13.06
CA SER A 133 19.85 4.96 12.74
C SER A 133 18.58 4.13 12.75
N TYR A 134 18.59 2.97 12.09
CA TYR A 134 17.46 2.03 12.14
C TYR A 134 17.08 1.67 13.58
N LYS A 135 18.06 1.40 14.45
CA LYS A 135 17.82 1.11 15.88
C LYS A 135 17.14 2.29 16.60
N ALA A 136 17.57 3.52 16.35
CA ALA A 136 16.96 4.71 16.94
C ALA A 136 15.55 4.96 16.38
N SER A 137 15.37 4.79 15.06
CA SER A 137 14.08 4.91 14.39
C SER A 137 13.08 3.87 14.90
N ASP A 138 13.51 2.62 15.13
CA ASP A 138 12.66 1.58 15.72
C ASP A 138 12.31 1.88 17.18
N LYS A 139 13.25 2.44 17.96
CA LYS A 139 12.96 2.89 19.31
C LYS A 139 11.92 4.00 19.29
N LEU A 140 12.07 5.01 18.43
CA LEU A 140 11.12 6.10 18.25
C LEU A 140 9.75 5.55 17.83
N TRP A 141 9.72 4.65 16.85
CA TRP A 141 8.50 3.99 16.37
C TRP A 141 7.73 3.29 17.49
N LYS A 142 8.41 2.50 18.33
CA LYS A 142 7.78 1.79 19.45
C LYS A 142 7.07 2.75 20.43
N HIS A 143 7.60 3.95 20.64
CA HIS A 143 6.99 4.94 21.52
C HIS A 143 5.84 5.70 20.84
N LEU A 144 5.95 5.97 19.54
CA LEU A 144 4.93 6.70 18.79
C LEU A 144 3.73 5.86 18.37
N LYS A 145 3.94 4.55 18.14
CA LYS A 145 2.91 3.66 17.58
C LYS A 145 1.57 3.71 18.33
N PRO A 146 1.51 3.68 19.68
CA PRO A 146 0.22 3.74 20.39
C PRO A 146 -0.59 4.99 20.09
N GLU A 147 0.05 6.17 20.11
CA GLU A 147 -0.61 7.45 19.82
C GLU A 147 -0.98 7.54 18.34
N LEU A 148 -0.08 7.09 17.45
CA LEU A 148 -0.37 7.05 16.02
C LEU A 148 -1.58 6.16 15.71
N THR A 149 -1.65 4.97 16.31
CA THR A 149 -2.78 4.05 16.15
C THR A 149 -4.07 4.71 16.60
N LYS A 150 -4.08 5.41 17.74
CA LYS A 150 -5.26 6.12 18.23
C LYS A 150 -5.72 7.22 17.26
N ILE A 151 -4.79 8.07 16.81
CA ILE A 151 -5.09 9.15 15.85
C ILE A 151 -5.67 8.60 14.55
N LEU A 152 -5.12 7.49 14.04
CA LEU A 152 -5.61 6.86 12.83
C LEU A 152 -6.98 6.21 13.05
N ASP A 153 -7.21 5.57 14.20
CA ASP A 153 -8.51 4.97 14.53
C ASP A 153 -9.63 6.03 14.63
N ASP A 154 -9.35 7.16 15.29
CA ASP A 154 -10.24 8.34 15.35
C ASP A 154 -10.55 8.92 13.95
N GLN A 155 -9.69 8.61 12.98
CA GLN A 155 -9.80 9.02 11.58
C GLN A 155 -10.38 7.93 10.65
N GLY A 156 -10.90 6.83 11.21
CA GLY A 156 -11.48 5.72 10.45
C GLY A 156 -10.46 4.84 9.73
N LEU A 157 -9.22 4.80 10.23
CA LEU A 157 -8.11 4.08 9.63
C LEU A 157 -7.48 3.10 10.61
N VAL A 158 -7.30 1.85 10.20
CA VAL A 158 -6.55 0.86 10.97
C VAL A 158 -5.13 0.77 10.42
N LEU A 159 -4.15 1.08 11.27
CA LEU A 159 -2.73 0.91 10.96
C LEU A 159 -2.35 -0.58 10.98
N LEU A 160 -1.86 -1.10 9.85
CA LEU A 160 -1.36 -2.48 9.77
C LEU A 160 0.14 -2.55 10.13
N TYR A 161 0.97 -1.81 9.39
CA TYR A 161 2.42 -1.81 9.59
C TYR A 161 3.06 -0.51 9.14
N GLY A 162 4.32 -0.29 9.54
CA GLY A 162 5.14 0.82 9.06
C GLY A 162 6.60 0.43 8.87
N VAL A 163 7.22 0.89 7.78
CA VAL A 163 8.58 0.53 7.36
C VAL A 163 9.40 1.82 7.16
N PRO A 164 10.63 1.91 7.71
CA PRO A 164 11.48 3.07 7.52
C PRO A 164 12.17 3.07 6.16
N TRP A 165 12.24 4.26 5.57
CA TRP A 165 13.17 4.56 4.49
C TRP A 165 14.61 4.57 5.01
N PRO A 166 15.61 4.40 4.11
CA PRO A 166 17.00 4.66 4.47
C PRO A 166 17.20 6.12 4.89
N ALA A 167 18.35 6.36 5.54
CA ALA A 167 18.65 7.65 6.12
C ALA A 167 18.69 8.77 5.07
N GLN A 168 18.18 9.94 5.45
CA GLN A 168 18.05 11.07 4.54
C GLN A 168 19.36 11.85 4.41
N GLY A 169 19.72 12.15 3.16
CA GLY A 169 20.82 13.02 2.78
C GLY A 169 20.36 14.10 1.80
N LEU A 170 21.29 14.95 1.39
CA LEU A 170 21.02 16.09 0.53
C LEU A 170 21.67 15.91 -0.85
N TYR A 171 20.88 16.11 -1.89
CA TYR A 171 21.34 16.11 -3.27
C TYR A 171 21.48 17.52 -3.81
N PHE A 172 22.57 17.79 -4.54
CA PHE A 172 22.82 19.07 -5.19
C PHE A 172 23.44 18.88 -6.58
N ASN A 173 23.23 19.87 -7.45
CA ASN A 173 23.88 19.96 -8.77
C ASN A 173 25.28 20.61 -8.74
N LYS A 174 25.70 21.12 -7.59
CA LYS A 174 27.00 21.75 -7.34
C LYS A 174 27.53 21.37 -5.96
N GLU A 175 28.82 21.59 -5.75
CA GLU A 175 29.45 21.44 -4.44
C GLU A 175 28.90 22.48 -3.44
N ILE A 176 28.68 22.04 -2.20
CA ILE A 176 28.20 22.81 -1.05
C ILE A 176 29.20 22.61 0.10
N ASN A 177 29.83 23.70 0.54
CA ASN A 177 30.81 23.68 1.63
C ASN A 177 30.25 24.29 2.92
N SER A 178 29.21 25.13 2.80
CA SER A 178 28.53 25.76 3.92
C SER A 178 27.04 25.96 3.64
N VAL A 179 26.25 26.18 4.68
CA VAL A 179 24.82 26.51 4.52
C VAL A 179 24.62 27.76 3.65
N ALA A 180 25.56 28.72 3.69
CA ALA A 180 25.49 29.92 2.87
C ALA A 180 25.46 29.63 1.37
N ASP A 181 26.09 28.53 0.91
CA ASP A 181 26.14 28.15 -0.51
C ASP A 181 24.78 27.67 -1.05
N THR A 182 23.85 27.35 -0.13
CA THR A 182 22.51 26.86 -0.46
C THR A 182 21.50 27.98 -0.71
N LYS A 183 21.85 29.23 -0.40
CA LYS A 183 20.94 30.36 -0.54
C LYS A 183 20.42 30.51 -1.98
N GLY A 184 19.10 30.57 -2.13
CA GLY A 184 18.41 30.75 -3.41
C GLY A 184 18.31 29.50 -4.29
N ILE A 185 18.87 28.35 -3.88
CA ILE A 185 18.74 27.11 -4.66
C ILE A 185 17.27 26.64 -4.62
N LYS A 186 16.73 26.27 -5.78
CA LYS A 186 15.41 25.63 -5.88
C LYS A 186 15.47 24.23 -5.29
N PHE A 187 14.72 23.98 -4.22
CA PHE A 187 14.79 22.75 -3.45
C PHE A 187 13.48 21.97 -3.55
N ARG A 188 13.54 20.70 -3.91
CA ARG A 188 12.36 19.84 -3.81
C ARG A 188 12.19 19.38 -2.37
N SER A 189 11.05 19.76 -1.78
CA SER A 189 10.55 19.19 -0.52
C SER A 189 9.55 18.07 -0.80
N TYR A 190 9.35 17.18 0.17
CA TYR A 190 8.31 16.13 0.10
C TYR A 190 7.27 16.23 1.21
N ASN A 191 7.47 17.14 2.16
CA ASN A 191 6.57 17.45 3.25
C ASN A 191 6.93 18.83 3.84
N ASN A 192 6.14 19.32 4.81
CA ASN A 192 6.39 20.64 5.41
C ASN A 192 7.68 20.67 6.23
N SER A 193 8.10 19.55 6.82
CA SER A 193 9.35 19.46 7.58
C SER A 193 10.56 19.74 6.67
N THR A 194 10.58 19.13 5.49
CA THR A 194 11.64 19.32 4.50
C THR A 194 11.58 20.67 3.81
N ALA A 195 10.38 21.22 3.59
CA ALA A 195 10.24 22.61 3.16
C ALA A 195 10.81 23.57 4.20
N ARG A 196 10.50 23.36 5.48
CA ARG A 196 10.98 24.20 6.58
C ARG A 196 12.51 24.14 6.73
N ILE A 197 13.11 22.96 6.59
CA ILE A 197 14.57 22.80 6.59
C ILE A 197 15.18 23.63 5.45
N ALA A 198 14.59 23.58 4.26
CA ALA A 198 15.08 24.34 3.11
C ALA A 198 14.99 25.85 3.33
N GLU A 199 13.87 26.35 3.86
CA GLU A 199 13.72 27.78 4.23
C GLU A 199 14.77 28.23 5.23
N LEU A 200 15.03 27.42 6.27
CA LEU A 200 16.04 27.71 7.30
C LEU A 200 17.47 27.73 6.72
N MET A 201 17.70 27.01 5.63
CA MET A 201 18.95 27.03 4.87
C MET A 201 18.99 28.15 3.81
N GLY A 202 17.91 28.90 3.63
CA GLY A 202 17.80 29.97 2.63
C GLY A 202 17.52 29.48 1.21
N MET A 203 17.14 28.22 1.04
CA MET A 203 16.69 27.63 -0.23
C MET A 203 15.23 28.02 -0.54
N LEU A 204 14.79 27.72 -1.77
CA LEU A 204 13.45 27.99 -2.28
C LEU A 204 12.69 26.66 -2.44
N PRO A 205 11.92 26.21 -1.44
CA PRO A 205 11.26 24.90 -1.51
C PRO A 205 10.06 24.88 -2.46
N VAL A 206 9.91 23.78 -3.19
CA VAL A 206 8.70 23.39 -3.91
C VAL A 206 8.37 21.94 -3.60
N GLN A 207 7.13 21.67 -3.20
CA GLN A 207 6.72 20.31 -2.88
C GLN A 207 6.41 19.53 -4.16
N VAL A 208 7.10 18.41 -4.36
CA VAL A 208 6.95 17.53 -5.53
C VAL A 208 6.90 16.09 -5.03
N GLU A 209 5.91 15.31 -5.45
CA GLU A 209 5.83 13.89 -5.10
C GLU A 209 6.92 13.07 -5.83
N ALA A 210 7.21 11.86 -5.34
CA ALA A 210 8.36 11.10 -5.82
C ALA A 210 8.22 10.63 -7.28
N ALA A 211 7.01 10.55 -7.83
CA ALA A 211 6.76 10.14 -9.22
C ALA A 211 7.10 11.25 -10.22
N GLU A 212 7.03 12.50 -9.79
CA GLU A 212 7.23 13.71 -10.59
C GLU A 212 8.66 14.27 -10.46
N LEU A 213 9.50 13.67 -9.60
CA LEU A 213 10.85 14.18 -9.31
C LEU A 213 11.74 14.26 -10.56
N SER A 214 11.80 13.22 -11.39
CA SER A 214 12.65 13.22 -12.59
C SER A 214 12.25 14.35 -13.55
N GLN A 215 10.95 14.59 -13.72
CA GLN A 215 10.45 15.69 -14.55
C GLN A 215 10.78 17.06 -13.93
N ALA A 216 10.63 17.20 -12.62
CA ALA A 216 10.94 18.45 -11.90
C ALA A 216 12.44 18.81 -12.00
N LEU A 217 13.32 17.82 -11.97
CA LEU A 217 14.76 18.03 -12.20
C LEU A 217 15.05 18.37 -13.66
N ALA A 218 14.49 17.64 -14.62
CA ALA A 218 14.71 17.87 -16.05
C ALA A 218 14.23 19.25 -16.53
N THR A 219 13.20 19.80 -15.89
CA THR A 219 12.63 21.12 -16.24
C THR A 219 13.18 22.27 -15.39
N GLY A 220 14.07 22.00 -14.44
CA GLY A 220 14.65 23.03 -13.56
C GLY A 220 13.66 23.63 -12.55
N VAL A 221 12.58 22.90 -12.23
CA VAL A 221 11.68 23.22 -11.10
C VAL A 221 12.42 23.04 -9.77
N ALA A 222 13.31 22.06 -9.69
CA ALA A 222 14.21 21.85 -8.56
C ALA A 222 15.64 21.55 -9.04
N GLU A 223 16.61 21.99 -8.25
CA GLU A 223 18.05 21.85 -8.49
C GLU A 223 18.76 21.11 -7.32
N SER A 224 18.02 20.89 -6.23
CA SER A 224 18.44 20.13 -5.06
C SER A 224 17.24 19.47 -4.40
N PHE A 225 17.48 18.48 -3.56
CA PHE A 225 16.42 17.87 -2.75
C PHE A 225 16.98 17.08 -1.57
N VAL A 226 16.13 16.77 -0.61
CA VAL A 226 16.42 15.79 0.45
C VAL A 226 15.71 14.47 0.15
N SER A 227 16.44 13.36 0.24
CA SER A 227 15.86 12.01 0.26
C SER A 227 16.89 10.97 0.69
N SER A 228 16.49 9.70 0.64
CA SER A 228 17.39 8.55 0.71
C SER A 228 18.08 8.28 -0.62
N GLY A 229 19.17 7.49 -0.55
CA GLY A 229 19.82 6.88 -1.71
C GLY A 229 18.87 6.06 -2.60
N SER A 230 17.85 5.43 -2.00
CA SER A 230 16.86 4.63 -2.72
C SER A 230 16.06 5.48 -3.72
N THR A 231 15.52 6.63 -3.30
CA THR A 231 14.79 7.52 -4.23
C THR A 231 15.72 8.08 -5.30
N GLY A 232 16.96 8.44 -4.92
CA GLY A 232 17.96 8.91 -5.88
C GLY A 232 18.22 7.89 -6.99
N TYR A 233 18.35 6.61 -6.63
CA TYR A 233 18.51 5.52 -7.57
C TYR A 233 17.28 5.32 -8.45
N ASP A 234 16.11 5.20 -7.84
CA ASP A 234 14.86 4.92 -8.54
C ASP A 234 14.50 6.01 -9.56
N ARG A 235 14.97 7.25 -9.34
CA ARG A 235 14.74 8.42 -10.19
C ARG A 235 15.92 8.78 -11.09
N LYS A 236 16.99 7.98 -11.07
CA LYS A 236 18.23 8.21 -11.83
C LYS A 236 18.76 9.63 -11.70
N VAL A 237 18.76 10.17 -10.48
CA VAL A 237 19.02 11.60 -10.27
C VAL A 237 20.44 12.03 -10.66
N TRP A 238 21.36 11.08 -10.88
CA TRP A 238 22.69 11.31 -11.45
C TRP A 238 22.65 11.90 -12.88
N GLU A 239 21.52 11.82 -13.58
CA GLU A 239 21.35 12.48 -14.89
C GLU A 239 21.25 14.01 -14.77
N HIS A 240 20.99 14.53 -13.56
CA HIS A 240 20.76 15.97 -13.30
C HIS A 240 21.58 16.55 -12.15
N LEU A 241 21.92 15.72 -11.16
CA LEU A 241 22.61 16.12 -9.93
C LEU A 241 23.92 15.36 -9.79
N THR A 242 24.90 15.99 -9.15
CA THR A 242 26.29 15.53 -9.14
C THR A 242 26.79 15.19 -7.75
N HIS A 243 26.11 15.66 -6.70
CA HIS A 243 26.55 15.50 -5.31
C HIS A 243 25.44 14.90 -4.45
N PHE A 244 25.82 13.95 -3.59
CA PHE A 244 24.99 13.46 -2.50
C PHE A 244 25.78 13.57 -1.19
N TYR A 245 25.26 14.34 -0.24
CA TYR A 245 25.81 14.47 1.10
C TYR A 245 25.09 13.52 2.04
N GLU A 246 25.82 12.53 2.54
CA GLU A 246 25.35 11.59 3.55
C GLU A 246 25.26 12.27 4.92
N VAL A 247 24.11 12.91 5.19
CA VAL A 247 23.85 13.58 6.48
C VAL A 247 23.34 12.60 7.54
N ASN A 248 22.67 11.52 7.11
CA ASN A 248 21.98 10.57 7.97
C ASN A 248 21.00 11.24 8.95
N ALA A 249 20.24 12.22 8.45
CA ALA A 249 19.54 13.18 9.29
C ALA A 249 18.31 12.59 10.01
N TRP A 250 17.53 11.72 9.35
CA TRP A 250 16.41 10.97 9.95
C TRP A 250 16.04 9.79 9.05
N LEU A 251 15.09 8.96 9.47
CA LEU A 251 14.58 7.80 8.71
C LEU A 251 13.03 7.84 8.73
N PRO A 252 12.38 8.49 7.73
CA PRO A 252 10.92 8.62 7.69
C PRO A 252 10.27 7.27 7.38
N ARG A 253 8.99 7.07 7.73
CA ARG A 253 8.30 5.78 7.53
C ARG A 253 7.11 5.89 6.59
N ASN A 254 6.97 4.90 5.73
CA ASN A 254 5.68 4.63 5.09
C ASN A 254 4.83 3.76 6.00
N TYR A 255 3.52 3.94 5.90
CA TYR A 255 2.52 3.23 6.67
C TYR A 255 1.52 2.59 5.73
N VAL A 256 1.22 1.32 5.96
CA VAL A 256 0.08 0.64 5.33
C VAL A 256 -1.08 0.62 6.29
N MET A 257 -2.23 1.02 5.78
CA MET A 257 -3.44 1.21 6.54
C MET A 257 -4.65 0.77 5.73
N VAL A 258 -5.69 0.34 6.44
CA VAL A 258 -6.97 -0.06 5.86
C VAL A 258 -8.08 0.86 6.37
N ASN A 259 -9.13 1.00 5.57
CA ASN A 259 -10.39 1.59 6.02
C ASN A 259 -10.99 0.72 7.14
N LYS A 260 -11.62 1.36 8.13
CA LYS A 260 -12.19 0.69 9.31
C LYS A 260 -13.59 0.12 9.06
#